data_AF-A0A1H6ID05-F1
#
_entry.id   AF-A0A1H6ID05-F1
#
_cell.length_a   1.000
_cell.length_b   1.000
_cell.length_c   1.000
_cell.angle_alpha   90.00
_cell.angle_beta   90.00
_cell.angle_gamma   90.00
#
_symmetry.space_group_name_H-M   'P 1'
#
loop_
_entity.id
_entity.type
_entity.pdbx_description
1 polymer ?
#
loop_
_entity_poly.entity_id
_entity_poly.type
_entity_poly.pdbx_seq_one_letter_code
_entity_poly.pdbx_strand_id
1 'polypeptide(L)'
;MRLFRPLFLVAALTALTACSLGDPFVDREKTFQITNPGWGKPKLAGYDGVVNVCYGDDTTPATRDALAAEACAEWGLSARLIVRRLWQCRLTVPHLAIYSCIDPAMRNENGYYINPFNAAQVDQWQRAHSTAAPAPAPAPVPPPEP
;
A
#
# COMPACT_ATOMS: atom_id res chain seq x y z
N MET A 1 36.22 -36.95 -29.48
CA MET A 1 35.94 -36.27 -28.18
C MET A 1 35.93 -34.73 -28.29
N ARG A 2 35.15 -34.11 -29.21
CA ARG A 2 35.05 -32.63 -29.31
C ARG A 2 33.61 -32.09 -29.34
N LEU A 3 32.60 -32.95 -29.31
CA LEU A 3 31.17 -32.58 -29.35
C LEU A 3 30.59 -32.10 -28.00
N PHE A 4 31.27 -32.32 -26.88
CA PHE A 4 30.75 -31.93 -25.55
C PHE A 4 30.94 -30.45 -25.19
N ARG A 5 31.89 -29.76 -25.85
CA ARG A 5 32.25 -28.38 -25.55
C ARG A 5 31.17 -27.34 -25.94
N PRO A 6 30.49 -27.42 -27.09
CA PRO A 6 29.42 -26.48 -27.42
C PRO A 6 28.17 -26.69 -26.54
N LEU A 7 27.91 -27.91 -26.08
CA LEU A 7 26.73 -28.25 -25.29
C LEU A 7 26.75 -27.61 -23.89
N PHE A 8 27.93 -27.52 -23.28
CA PHE A 8 28.12 -26.80 -22.01
C PHE A 8 27.91 -25.28 -22.15
N LEU A 9 28.32 -24.68 -23.27
CA LEU A 9 28.14 -23.24 -23.51
C LEU A 9 26.66 -22.88 -23.68
N VAL A 10 25.90 -23.70 -24.40
CA VAL A 10 24.46 -23.52 -24.56
C VAL A 10 23.73 -23.68 -23.22
N ALA A 11 24.08 -24.68 -22.42
CA ALA A 11 23.48 -24.89 -21.10
C ALA A 11 23.79 -23.76 -20.10
N ALA A 12 24.99 -23.18 -20.16
CA ALA A 12 25.34 -22.03 -19.32
C ALA A 12 24.56 -20.77 -19.72
N LEU A 13 24.35 -20.56 -21.03
CA LEU A 13 23.59 -19.42 -21.54
C LEU A 13 22.09 -19.51 -21.21
N THR A 14 21.49 -20.70 -21.26
CA THR A 14 20.08 -20.89 -20.90
C THR A 14 19.81 -20.79 -19.39
N ALA A 15 20.79 -21.15 -18.55
CA ALA A 15 20.68 -21.00 -17.10
C ALA A 15 20.69 -19.51 -16.67
N LEU A 16 21.40 -18.64 -17.40
CA LEU A 16 21.47 -17.21 -17.10
C LEU A 16 20.21 -16.44 -17.49
N THR A 17 19.45 -16.89 -18.49
CA THR A 17 18.20 -16.25 -18.92
C THR A 17 17.01 -16.52 -18.00
N ALA A 18 17.07 -17.58 -17.19
CA ALA A 18 15.98 -17.93 -16.26
C ALA A 18 15.92 -17.02 -15.03
N CYS A 19 17.01 -16.31 -14.69
CA CYS A 19 17.06 -15.40 -13.54
C CYS A 19 16.74 -13.94 -13.88
N SER A 20 16.43 -13.61 -15.14
CA SER A 20 16.12 -12.23 -15.54
C SER A 20 14.64 -11.94 -15.79
N LEU A 21 13.75 -12.94 -15.66
CA LEU A 21 12.32 -12.66 -15.53
C LEU A 21 12.13 -12.00 -14.17
N GLY A 22 11.73 -10.73 -14.16
CA GLY A 22 11.53 -10.01 -12.92
C GLY A 22 10.27 -10.52 -12.25
N ASP A 23 10.38 -10.94 -10.98
CA ASP A 23 9.19 -11.21 -10.19
C ASP A 23 8.40 -9.90 -9.96
N PRO A 24 7.06 -9.98 -9.88
CA PRO A 24 6.24 -8.84 -9.50
C PRO A 24 6.66 -8.34 -8.11
N PHE A 25 6.67 -7.02 -7.92
CA PHE A 25 7.15 -6.42 -6.69
C PHE A 25 6.35 -5.17 -6.31
N VAL A 26 6.33 -4.86 -5.02
CA VAL A 26 5.79 -3.60 -4.50
C VAL A 26 6.85 -2.52 -4.66
N ASP A 27 6.56 -1.51 -5.48
CA ASP A 27 7.43 -0.36 -5.67
C ASP A 27 7.35 0.54 -4.45
N ARG A 28 8.30 0.33 -3.54
CA ARG A 28 8.54 1.17 -2.38
C ARG A 28 9.56 2.20 -2.83
N GLU A 29 9.14 3.30 -3.45
CA GLU A 29 10.02 4.43 -3.77
C GLU A 29 10.69 4.93 -2.47
N LYS A 30 11.83 4.34 -2.11
CA LYS A 30 12.68 4.77 -0.98
C LYS A 30 13.67 5.86 -1.42
N THR A 31 13.58 6.30 -2.68
CA THR A 31 14.69 6.91 -3.43
C THR A 31 15.01 8.37 -3.04
N PHE A 32 14.27 9.03 -2.14
CA PHE A 32 14.51 10.46 -1.86
C PHE A 32 14.67 10.90 -0.39
N GLN A 33 14.87 9.99 0.57
CA GLN A 33 15.12 10.38 1.97
C GLN A 33 16.58 10.27 2.45
N ILE A 34 17.54 10.01 1.57
CA ILE A 34 18.95 9.84 1.97
C ILE A 34 19.67 11.18 2.23
N THR A 35 19.14 12.32 1.76
CA THR A 35 19.89 13.61 1.76
C THR A 35 19.50 14.62 2.83
N ASN A 36 18.61 14.33 3.79
CA ASN A 36 18.23 15.33 4.80
C ASN A 36 18.28 14.80 6.25
N PRO A 37 19.43 14.90 6.94
CA PRO A 37 19.64 14.35 8.29
C PRO A 37 18.85 15.06 9.42
N GLY A 38 18.01 16.06 9.10
CA GLY A 38 17.19 16.80 10.06
C GLY A 38 15.72 16.38 10.17
N TRP A 39 15.25 15.45 9.33
CA TRP A 39 13.86 15.01 9.37
C TRP A 39 13.74 13.88 10.40
N GLY A 40 13.08 14.19 11.53
CA GLY A 40 12.79 13.22 12.58
C GLY A 40 12.19 11.95 12.00
N LYS A 41 12.42 10.82 12.69
CA LYS A 41 11.98 9.45 12.34
C LYS A 41 10.77 9.51 11.40
N PRO A 42 10.87 9.01 10.16
CA PRO A 42 9.85 9.23 9.17
C PRO A 42 8.51 8.88 9.80
N LYS A 43 7.59 9.83 9.74
CA LYS A 43 6.18 9.61 10.03
C LYS A 43 5.62 8.69 8.93
N LEU A 44 6.19 7.48 8.80
CA LEU A 44 6.32 6.68 7.56
C LEU A 44 6.21 7.59 6.32
N ALA A 45 7.11 8.58 6.26
CA ALA A 45 6.99 9.73 5.38
C ALA A 45 6.95 9.29 3.91
N GLY A 46 5.83 9.54 3.23
CA GLY A 46 5.69 9.34 1.79
C GLY A 46 4.45 8.55 1.33
N TYR A 47 3.66 7.96 2.22
CA TYR A 47 2.49 7.17 1.81
C TYR A 47 1.20 7.96 2.03
N ASP A 48 0.55 8.33 0.94
CA ASP A 48 -0.82 8.86 0.81
C ASP A 48 -1.89 7.75 0.88
N GLY A 49 -1.49 6.58 1.39
CA GLY A 49 -2.27 5.36 1.37
C GLY A 49 -2.25 4.65 0.02
N VAL A 50 -1.32 4.99 -0.88
CA VAL A 50 -1.20 4.31 -2.17
C VAL A 50 -0.08 3.27 -2.16
N VAL A 51 -0.35 2.10 -2.73
CA VAL A 51 0.63 1.04 -2.98
C VAL A 51 0.74 0.80 -4.47
N ASN A 52 1.96 0.90 -4.99
CA ASN A 52 2.28 0.62 -6.38
C ASN A 52 2.84 -0.79 -6.50
N VAL A 53 2.25 -1.62 -7.36
CA VAL A 53 2.73 -2.98 -7.66
C VAL A 53 3.12 -3.05 -9.12
N CYS A 54 4.40 -3.29 -9.39
CA CYS A 54 4.91 -3.57 -10.72
C CYS A 54 4.79 -5.07 -11.03
N TYR A 55 4.31 -5.44 -12.22
CA TYR A 55 4.03 -6.82 -12.60
C TYR A 55 4.26 -7.11 -14.10
N GLY A 56 4.45 -8.39 -14.44
CA GLY A 56 4.63 -8.89 -15.81
C GLY A 56 3.34 -9.41 -16.44
N ASP A 57 3.35 -9.70 -17.74
CA ASP A 57 2.17 -10.23 -18.47
C ASP A 57 1.71 -11.61 -17.97
N ASP A 58 2.63 -12.39 -17.42
CA ASP A 58 2.42 -13.71 -16.82
C ASP A 58 1.93 -13.67 -15.37
N THR A 59 1.95 -12.48 -14.74
CA THR A 59 1.53 -12.33 -13.35
C THR A 59 0.00 -12.42 -13.22
N THR A 60 -0.48 -13.40 -12.46
CA THR A 60 -1.93 -13.53 -12.20
C THR A 60 -2.44 -12.35 -11.36
N PRO A 61 -3.72 -11.95 -11.52
CA PRO A 61 -4.33 -10.95 -10.65
C PRO A 61 -4.21 -11.29 -9.16
N ALA A 62 -4.39 -12.56 -8.80
CA ALA A 62 -4.30 -13.00 -7.41
C ALA A 62 -2.90 -12.79 -6.80
N THR A 63 -1.84 -13.10 -7.55
CA THR A 63 -0.45 -12.85 -7.12
C THR A 63 -0.20 -11.36 -6.91
N ARG A 64 -0.63 -10.53 -7.86
CA ARG A 64 -0.51 -9.07 -7.80
C ARG A 64 -1.31 -8.45 -6.64
N ASP A 65 -2.53 -8.94 -6.39
CA ASP A 65 -3.40 -8.46 -5.33
C ASP A 65 -2.87 -8.89 -3.95
N ALA A 66 -2.28 -10.09 -3.84
CA ALA A 66 -1.66 -10.57 -2.60
C ALA A 66 -0.47 -9.69 -2.17
N LEU A 67 0.37 -9.25 -3.12
CA LEU A 67 1.47 -8.32 -2.84
C LEU A 67 0.96 -6.98 -2.28
N ALA A 68 -0.12 -6.44 -2.87
CA ALA A 68 -0.74 -5.21 -2.37
C ALA A 68 -1.38 -5.41 -0.99
N ALA A 69 -2.04 -6.54 -0.78
CA ALA A 69 -2.66 -6.88 0.50
C ALA A 69 -1.61 -7.01 1.61
N GLU A 70 -0.49 -7.69 1.36
CA GLU A 70 0.64 -7.78 2.29
C GLU A 70 1.18 -6.40 2.65
N ALA A 71 1.40 -5.54 1.65
CA ALA A 71 1.87 -4.17 1.87
C ALA A 71 0.87 -3.34 2.70
N CYS A 72 -0.43 -3.40 2.39
CA CYS A 72 -1.43 -2.68 3.18
C CYS A 72 -1.63 -3.24 4.60
N ALA A 73 -1.40 -4.54 4.79
CA ALA A 73 -1.51 -5.20 6.08
C ALA A 73 -0.46 -4.73 7.09
N GLU A 74 0.68 -4.20 6.63
CA GLU A 74 1.67 -3.52 7.49
C GLU A 74 1.04 -2.36 8.30
N TRP A 75 -0.07 -1.78 7.80
CA TRP A 75 -0.85 -0.74 8.48
C TRP A 75 -2.18 -1.23 9.07
N GLY A 76 -2.46 -2.53 9.04
CA GLY A 76 -3.76 -3.07 9.43
C GLY A 76 -4.91 -2.68 8.49
N LEU A 77 -4.59 -2.33 7.24
CA LEU A 77 -5.56 -1.89 6.23
C LEU A 77 -5.76 -2.95 5.13
N SER A 78 -6.84 -2.82 4.37
CA SER A 78 -7.12 -3.65 3.20
C SER A 78 -6.71 -2.95 1.91
N ALA A 79 -6.16 -3.71 0.95
CA ALA A 79 -5.82 -3.17 -0.37
C ALA A 79 -7.06 -3.12 -1.29
N ARG A 80 -7.19 -2.04 -2.05
CA ARG A 80 -8.21 -1.89 -3.10
C ARG A 80 -7.58 -1.38 -4.39
N LEU A 81 -7.72 -2.13 -5.47
CA LEU A 81 -7.21 -1.71 -6.78
C LEU A 81 -7.94 -0.44 -7.24
N ILE A 82 -7.16 0.60 -7.58
CA ILE A 82 -7.64 1.87 -8.14
C ILE A 82 -7.58 1.80 -9.65
N VAL A 83 -6.40 1.53 -10.21
CA VAL A 83 -6.15 1.57 -11.64
C VAL A 83 -4.98 0.68 -12.03
N ARG A 84 -4.97 0.21 -13.28
CA ARG A 84 -3.84 -0.45 -13.93
C ARG A 84 -3.34 0.41 -15.07
N ARG A 85 -2.02 0.50 -15.22
CA ARG A 85 -1.35 1.21 -16.31
C ARG A 85 -0.31 0.30 -16.92
N LEU A 86 -0.26 0.25 -18.25
CA LEU A 86 0.72 -0.57 -18.95
C LEU A 86 2.02 0.22 -19.14
N TRP A 87 3.15 -0.48 -19.13
CA TRP A 87 4.47 0.09 -19.46
C TRP A 87 4.89 1.30 -18.61
N GLN A 88 4.53 1.31 -17.33
CA GLN A 88 4.93 2.36 -16.38
C GLN A 88 6.07 1.94 -15.44
N CYS A 89 6.40 0.64 -15.41
CA CYS A 89 7.46 0.08 -14.57
C CYS A 89 8.69 -0.32 -15.41
N ARG A 90 9.70 -0.95 -14.78
CA ARG A 90 10.90 -1.45 -15.46
C ARG A 90 10.58 -2.52 -16.51
N LEU A 91 11.44 -2.67 -17.52
CA LEU A 91 11.23 -3.54 -18.68
C LEU A 91 10.91 -5.01 -18.35
N THR A 92 11.39 -5.55 -17.23
CA THR A 92 11.14 -6.95 -16.83
C THR A 92 9.76 -7.17 -16.21
N VAL A 93 9.11 -6.13 -15.70
CA VAL A 93 7.76 -6.14 -15.11
C VAL A 93 7.07 -4.82 -15.47
N PRO A 94 6.67 -4.64 -16.73
CA PRO A 94 6.37 -3.32 -17.29
C PRO A 94 5.07 -2.70 -16.77
N HIS A 95 4.14 -3.49 -16.23
CA HIS A 95 2.81 -3.01 -15.88
C HIS A 95 2.74 -2.55 -14.42
N LEU A 96 1.98 -1.49 -14.17
CA LEU A 96 1.76 -0.90 -12.86
C LEU A 96 0.31 -1.10 -12.44
N ALA A 97 0.09 -1.60 -11.22
CA ALA A 97 -1.19 -1.56 -10.54
C ALA A 97 -1.09 -0.66 -9.31
N ILE A 98 -2.01 0.29 -9.22
CA ILE A 98 -2.06 1.27 -8.14
C ILE A 98 -3.22 0.87 -7.23
N TYR A 99 -2.94 0.68 -5.94
CA TYR A 99 -3.91 0.32 -4.91
C TYR A 99 -4.04 1.43 -3.88
N SER A 100 -5.21 1.59 -3.29
CA SER A 100 -5.38 2.32 -2.04
C SER A 100 -5.46 1.35 -0.87
N CYS A 101 -4.79 1.67 0.23
CA CYS A 101 -4.98 1.05 1.52
C CYS A 101 -6.13 1.74 2.25
N ILE A 102 -7.18 0.98 2.52
CA ILE A 102 -8.44 1.46 3.08
C ILE A 102 -8.79 0.69 4.35
N ASP A 103 -9.46 1.37 5.28
CA ASP A 103 -10.13 0.70 6.40
C ASP A 103 -11.54 0.28 5.93
N PRO A 104 -11.89 -1.02 5.95
CA PRO A 104 -13.20 -1.48 5.52
C PRO A 104 -14.37 -0.92 6.36
N ALA A 105 -14.11 -0.52 7.61
CA ALA A 105 -15.08 0.08 8.52
C ALA A 105 -15.25 1.59 8.30
N MET A 106 -14.24 2.29 7.76
CA MET A 106 -14.31 3.74 7.52
C MET A 106 -14.99 4.06 6.19
N ARG A 107 -16.32 4.06 6.20
CA ARG A 107 -17.14 4.48 5.06
C ARG A 107 -18.02 5.66 5.44
N ASN A 108 -18.29 6.53 4.47
CA ASN A 108 -19.33 7.55 4.62
C ASN A 108 -20.73 6.96 4.36
N GLU A 109 -21.76 7.76 4.59
CA GLU A 109 -23.17 7.40 4.38
C GLU A 109 -23.48 6.98 2.94
N ASN A 110 -22.72 7.51 1.98
CA ASN A 110 -22.83 7.17 0.56
C ASN A 110 -22.06 5.89 0.18
N GLY A 111 -21.45 5.19 1.14
CA GLY A 111 -20.71 3.94 0.93
C GLY A 111 -19.28 4.11 0.37
N TYR A 112 -18.82 5.34 0.14
CA TYR A 112 -17.44 5.62 -0.27
C TYR A 112 -16.49 5.44 0.92
N TYR A 113 -15.29 4.93 0.62
CA TYR A 113 -14.25 4.78 1.62
C TYR A 113 -13.61 6.13 1.95
N ILE A 114 -13.34 6.33 3.22
CA ILE A 114 -12.55 7.45 3.71
C ILE A 114 -11.07 7.10 3.58
N ASN A 115 -10.26 8.05 3.11
CA ASN A 115 -8.80 7.85 3.11
C ASN A 115 -8.27 7.99 4.54
N PRO A 116 -7.75 6.92 5.17
CA PRO A 116 -7.24 6.99 6.55
C PRO A 116 -5.98 7.86 6.68
N PHE A 117 -5.32 8.19 5.57
CA PHE A 117 -4.15 9.07 5.52
C PHE A 117 -4.54 10.56 5.36
N ASN A 118 -5.83 10.87 5.19
CA ASN A 118 -6.32 12.25 5.15
C ASN A 118 -6.96 12.62 6.49
N ALA A 119 -6.20 13.31 7.35
CA ALA A 119 -6.64 13.70 8.70
C ALA A 119 -7.98 14.44 8.70
N ALA A 120 -8.21 15.35 7.74
CA ALA A 120 -9.47 16.11 7.69
C ALA A 120 -10.69 15.21 7.40
N GLN A 121 -10.53 14.20 6.53
CA GLN A 121 -11.61 13.23 6.26
C GLN A 121 -11.82 12.28 7.44
N VAL A 122 -10.75 11.84 8.10
CA VAL A 122 -10.82 11.01 9.30
C VAL A 122 -11.56 11.75 10.42
N ASP A 123 -11.19 13.01 10.70
CA ASP A 123 -11.85 13.83 11.72
C ASP A 123 -13.33 14.05 11.40
N GLN A 124 -13.67 14.30 10.14
CA GLN A 124 -15.06 14.43 9.72
C GLN A 124 -15.84 13.14 9.92
N TRP A 125 -15.27 12.01 9.52
CA TRP A 125 -15.87 10.69 9.71
C TRP A 125 -16.06 10.37 11.20
N GLN A 126 -15.04 10.62 12.02
CA GLN A 126 -15.09 10.44 13.47
C GLN A 126 -16.18 11.29 14.09
N ARG A 127 -16.31 12.58 13.74
CA ARG A 127 -17.39 13.43 14.26
C ARG A 127 -18.78 12.90 13.89
N ALA A 128 -18.95 12.37 12.68
CA ALA A 128 -20.23 11.80 12.24
C ALA A 128 -20.57 10.47 12.93
N HIS A 129 -19.55 9.65 13.27
CA HIS A 129 -19.74 8.30 13.81
C HIS A 129 -19.46 8.18 15.31
N SER A 130 -18.92 9.22 15.95
CA SER A 130 -18.80 9.32 17.40
C SER A 130 -20.18 9.63 17.95
N THR A 131 -21.05 8.61 17.96
CA THR A 131 -22.33 8.63 18.67
C THR A 131 -22.13 8.54 20.18
N ALA A 132 -21.07 9.17 20.71
CA ALA A 132 -20.97 9.44 22.13
C ALA A 132 -21.89 10.63 22.39
N ALA A 133 -23.11 10.33 22.83
CA ALA A 133 -23.96 11.36 23.43
C ALA A 133 -23.09 12.13 24.44
N PRO A 134 -23.02 13.47 24.38
CA PRO A 134 -22.31 14.24 25.40
C PRO A 134 -22.82 13.76 26.76
N ALA A 135 -21.89 13.43 27.67
CA ALA A 135 -22.26 12.99 29.01
C ALA A 135 -23.28 14.01 29.58
N PRO A 136 -24.40 13.56 30.16
CA PRO A 136 -25.39 14.47 30.72
C PRO A 136 -24.69 15.45 31.66
N ALA A 137 -25.03 16.74 31.53
CA ALA A 137 -24.45 17.77 32.38
C ALA A 137 -24.56 17.34 33.86
N PRO A 138 -23.50 17.54 34.68
CA PRO A 138 -23.57 17.19 36.09
C PRO A 138 -24.78 17.90 36.73
N ALA A 139 -25.53 17.17 37.54
CA ALA A 139 -26.68 17.73 38.24
C ALA A 139 -26.25 18.98 39.02
N PRO A 140 -27.04 20.07 39.02
CA PRO A 140 -26.73 21.26 39.79
C PRO A 140 -26.50 20.89 41.27
N VAL A 141 -25.35 21.29 41.81
CA VAL A 141 -25.03 21.06 43.22
C VAL A 141 -26.03 21.85 44.07
N PRO A 142 -26.77 21.22 45.00
CA PRO A 142 -27.68 21.95 45.86
C PRO A 142 -26.92 23.01 46.68
N PRO A 143 -27.51 24.19 46.91
CA PRO A 143 -26.89 25.20 47.76
C PRO A 143 -26.69 24.66 49.19
N PRO A 144 -25.65 25.10 49.91
CA PRO A 144 -25.44 24.70 51.30
C PRO A 144 -26.63 25.14 52.17
N GLU A 145 -27.17 24.22 53.00
CA GLU A 145 -28.20 24.55 53.99
C GLU A 145 -27.64 25.50 55.07
N PRO A 146 -28.39 26.54 55.46
CA PRO A 146 -28.03 27.45 56.56
C PRO A 146 -28.26 26.87 57.95
#